data_AF-A0A150WQ15-F1
#
_entry.id   AF-A0A150WQ15-F1
#
_cell.length_a   1.000
_cell.length_b   1.000
_cell.length_c   1.000
_cell.angle_alpha   90.00
_cell.angle_beta   90.00
_cell.angle_gamma   90.00
#
_symmetry.space_group_name_H-M   'P 1'
#
loop_
_entity.id
_entity.type
_entity.pdbx_description
1 polymer ?
#
loop_
_entity_poly.entity_id
_entity_poly.type
_entity_poly.pdbx_seq_one_letter_code
_entity_poly.pdbx_strand_id
1 'polypeptide(L)' 'MEELELLILSPEEVIAQGPKFLLVKKLKGRKDNNVAAVIIEKKGQDLWVVIPVMVKFQKK' A
#
# COMPACT_ATOMS: atom_id res chain seq x y z
N MET A 1 -7.97 -3.32 11.46
CA MET A 1 -6.59 -2.87 11.72
C MET A 1 -5.57 -3.88 11.19
N GLU A 2 -5.79 -5.18 11.35
CA GLU A 2 -4.87 -6.26 10.93
C GLU A 2 -4.43 -6.20 9.45
N GLU A 3 -5.31 -5.85 8.52
CA GLU A 3 -4.95 -5.79 7.09
C GLU A 3 -3.92 -4.71 6.76
N LEU A 4 -4.03 -3.54 7.40
CA LEU A 4 -3.12 -2.41 7.19
C LEU A 4 -1.74 -2.69 7.79
N GLU A 5 -1.72 -3.32 8.96
CA GLU A 5 -0.50 -3.75 9.62
C GLU A 5 0.24 -4.80 8.77
N LEU A 6 -0.48 -5.78 8.21
CA LEU A 6 0.09 -6.76 7.28
C LEU A 6 0.67 -6.11 6.01
N LEU A 7 0.03 -5.06 5.48
CA LEU A 7 0.51 -4.29 4.33
C LEU A 7 1.81 -3.53 4.62
N ILE A 8 1.95 -3.00 5.84
CA ILE A 8 3.14 -2.23 6.23
C ILE A 8 4.30 -3.16 6.61
N LEU A 9 4.03 -4.20 7.40
CA LEU A 9 5.06 -5.10 7.93
C LEU A 9 5.53 -6.16 6.94
N SER A 10 4.68 -6.55 5.98
CA SER A 10 4.97 -7.66 5.06
C SER A 10 4.42 -7.44 3.64
N PRO A 11 4.75 -6.31 2.98
CA PRO A 11 4.33 -6.10 1.59
C PRO A 11 4.91 -7.17 0.66
N GLU A 12 4.13 -7.56 -0.34
CA GLU A 12 4.60 -8.45 -1.41
C GLU A 12 5.30 -7.65 -2.51
N GLU A 13 4.81 -6.43 -2.78
CA GLU A 13 5.45 -5.52 -3.73
C GLU A 13 5.56 -4.12 -3.10
N VAL A 14 6.68 -3.44 -3.39
CA VAL A 14 6.91 -2.05 -3.01
C VAL A 14 7.20 -1.26 -4.27
N ILE A 15 6.26 -0.39 -4.66
CA ILE A 15 6.37 0.40 -5.89
C ILE A 15 6.67 1.85 -5.51
N ALA A 16 7.84 2.35 -5.89
CA ALA A 16 8.18 3.75 -5.75
C ALA A 16 7.48 4.58 -6.86
N GLN A 17 6.78 5.65 -6.47
CA GLN A 17 6.14 6.62 -7.35
C GLN A 17 6.47 8.05 -6.90
N GLY A 18 7.68 8.50 -7.23
CA GLY A 18 8.18 9.82 -6.84
C GLY A 18 8.27 9.96 -5.31
N PRO A 19 7.55 10.90 -4.68
CA PRO A 19 7.57 11.09 -3.22
C PRO A 19 6.68 10.09 -2.45
N LYS A 20 6.15 9.07 -3.14
CA LYS A 20 5.21 8.11 -2.57
C LYS A 20 5.70 6.69 -2.77
N PHE A 21 5.37 5.81 -1.83
CA PHE A 21 5.54 4.36 -1.97
C PHE A 21 4.17 3.69 -1.93
N LEU A 22 3.98 2.68 -2.77
CA LEU A 22 2.82 1.80 -2.74
C LEU A 22 3.28 0.46 -2.19
N LEU A 23 2.82 0.12 -0.99
CA LEU A 23 3.02 -1.19 -0.40
C LEU A 23 1.83 -2.07 -0.77
N VAL A 24 2.04 -3.08 -1.60
CA VAL A 24 0.98 -3.92 -2.16
C VAL A 24 1.02 -5.30 -1.55
N LYS A 25 -0.15 -5.84 -1.20
CA LYS A 25 -0.29 -7.21 -0.72
C LYS A 25 -1.59 -7.83 -1.20
N LYS A 26 -1.53 -9.10 -1.61
CA LYS A 26 -2.71 -9.93 -1.82
C LYS A 26 -3.16 -10.53 -0.49
N LEU A 27 -4.40 -10.28 -0.11
CA LEU A 27 -4.98 -10.82 1.12
C LEU A 27 -5.83 -12.05 0.81
N LYS A 28 -5.57 -13.15 1.52
CA LYS A 28 -6.36 -14.39 1.39
C LYS A 28 -7.82 -14.10 1.78
N GLY A 29 -8.77 -14.59 0.99
CA GLY A 29 -10.20 -14.42 1.25
C GLY A 29 -10.84 -13.16 0.64
N ARG A 30 -10.05 -12.28 0.02
CA ARG A 30 -10.59 -11.15 -0.76
C ARG A 30 -10.76 -11.54 -2.22
N LYS A 31 -11.88 -11.12 -2.81
CA LYS A 31 -12.14 -11.27 -4.26
C LYS A 31 -11.41 -10.23 -5.10
N ASP A 32 -10.96 -9.15 -4.47
CA ASP A 32 -10.16 -8.11 -5.11
C ASP A 32 -8.70 -8.58 -5.24
N ASN A 33 -8.02 -8.15 -6.31
CA ASN A 33 -6.69 -8.65 -6.61
C ASN A 33 -5.66 -8.26 -5.55
N ASN A 34 -5.54 -6.95 -5.24
CA ASN A 34 -4.48 -6.40 -4.40
C ASN A 34 -5.02 -5.24 -3.54
N VAL A 35 -4.56 -5.15 -2.28
CA VAL A 35 -4.69 -3.95 -1.46
C VAL A 35 -3.35 -3.22 -1.48
N ALA A 36 -3.38 -1.90 -1.55
CA ALA A 36 -2.16 -1.10 -1.44
C ALA A 36 -2.26 -0.06 -0.32
N ALA A 37 -1.20 0.10 0.45
CA ALA A 37 -1.01 1.22 1.34
C ALA A 37 -0.12 2.26 0.66
N VAL A 38 -0.66 3.45 0.42
CA VAL A 38 0.11 4.60 -0.09
C VAL A 38 0.81 5.26 1.08
N ILE A 39 2.14 5.33 1.03
CA ILE A 39 2.98 6.00 2.01
C ILE A 39 3.50 7.29 1.38
N ILE A 40 3.26 8.43 2.02
CA ILE A 40 3.80 9.74 1.59
C ILE A 40 4.66 10.28 2.74
N GLU A 41 5.92 10.57 2.44
CA GLU A 41 6.80 11.29 3.36
C GLU A 41 6.51 12.80 3.28
N LYS A 42 6.03 13.41 4.37
CA LYS A 42 5.96 14.87 4.49
C LYS A 42 7.21 15.40 5.20
N LYS A 43 8.22 15.77 4.42
CA LYS A 43 9.43 16.42 4.94
C LYS A 43 9.05 17.72 5.66
N GLY A 44 9.40 17.80 6.95
CA GLY A 44 9.09 18.93 7.85
C GLY A 44 8.16 18.60 9.01
N GLN A 45 7.51 17.43 9.03
CA GLN A 45 6.61 17.01 10.12
C GLN A 45 6.83 15.56 10.60
N ASP A 46 7.82 14.84 10.07
CA ASP A 46 8.06 13.41 10.32
C ASP A 46 6.77 12.56 10.26
N LEU A 47 5.89 12.89 9.30
CA LEU A 47 4.57 12.29 9.18
C LEU A 47 4.52 11.33 7.98
N TRP A 48 4.14 10.10 8.27
CA TRP A 48 3.83 9.07 7.29
C TRP A 48 2.32 8.96 7.15
N VAL A 49 1.78 9.38 6.01
CA VAL A 49 0.34 9.20 5.72
C VAL A 49 0.17 7.85 5.04
N VAL A 50 -0.62 6.97 5.66
CA VAL A 50 -0.97 5.65 5.11
C VAL A 50 -2.41 5.67 4.62
N ILE A 51 -2.61 5.58 3.31
CA ILE A 51 -3.96 5.52 2.71
C ILE A 51 -4.17 4.12 2.12
N PRO A 52 -5.09 3.30 2.66
CA PRO A 52 -5.46 2.05 2.03
C PRO A 52 -6.29 2.35 0.78
N VAL A 53 -5.80 1.90 -0.38
CA VAL A 53 -6.49 2.02 -1.67
C VAL A 53 -6.69 0.64 -2.27
N MET A 54 -7.84 0.43 -2.90
CA MET A 54 -8.11 -0.75 -3.70
C MET A 54 -7.52 -0.55 -5.10
N VAL A 55 -6.56 -1.38 -5.50
CA VAL A 55 -5.91 -1.25 -6.82
C VAL A 55 -6.34 -2.40 -7.71
N LYS A 56 -7.18 -2.11 -8.70
CA LYS A 56 -7.48 -3.04 -9.78
C LYS A 56 -6.45 -2.83 -10.89
N PHE A 57 -5.32 -3.53 -10.83
CA PHE A 57 -4.36 -3.56 -11.94
C PHE A 57 -5.03 -4.25 -13.14
N GLN A 58 -5.48 -3.48 -14.13
CA GLN A 58 -5.75 -4.02 -15.46
C GLN A 58 -4.41 -4.26 -16.13
N LYS A 59 -3.93 -5.51 -16.13
CA LYS A 59 -2.83 -5.92 -17.01
C LYS A 59 -3.35 -5.79 -18.45
N LYS A 60 -2.68 -4.95 -19.26
CA LYS A 60 -2.84 -4.96 -20.72
C LYS A 60 -2.28 -6.26 -21.29
#